data_AF-A0A536YGN2-F1
#
_entry.id   AF-A0A536YGN2-F1
#
_cell.length_a   1.000
_cell.length_b   1.000
_cell.length_c   1.000
_cell.angle_alpha   90.00
_cell.angle_beta   90.00
_cell.angle_gamma   90.00
#
_symmetry.space_group_name_H-M   'P 1'
#
loop_
_entity.id
_entity.type
_entity.pdbx_description
1 polymer ?
#
loop_
_entity_poly.entity_id
_entity_poly.type
_entity_poly.pdbx_seq_one_letter_code
_entity_poly.pdbx_strand_id
1 'polypeptide(L)' 'LEFARRYDPQPIHLDEEAAKRSIYGGLIASGWQTASLTTRMMCDSYLLDSSSLGSPGMKEVSWPRPVRPGDT' A
#
# COMPACT_ATOMS: atom_id res chain seq x y z
N LEU A 1 -3.51 -7.49 6.83
CA LEU A 1 -4.28 -8.49 6.07
C LEU A 1 -5.67 -7.99 5.65
N GLU A 2 -6.41 -7.25 6.50
CA GLU A 2 -7.76 -6.77 6.18
C GLU A 2 -7.85 -6.00 4.85
N PHE A 3 -6.97 -5.01 4.64
CA PHE A 3 -6.94 -4.24 3.39
C PHE A 3 -6.81 -5.15 2.17
N ALA A 4 -5.84 -6.07 2.18
CA ALA A 4 -5.62 -7.01 1.09
C ALA A 4 -6.84 -7.90 0.85
N ARG A 5 -7.51 -8.41 1.90
CA ARG A 5 -8.72 -9.24 1.74
C ARG A 5 -9.82 -8.50 0.98
N ARG A 6 -9.91 -7.19 1.16
CA ARG A 6 -10.97 -6.36 0.59
C ARG A 6 -10.62 -5.82 -0.80
N TYR A 7 -9.37 -5.44 -1.03
CA TYR A 7 -8.99 -4.62 -2.18
C TYR A 7 -7.87 -5.21 -3.04
N ASP A 8 -7.06 -6.12 -2.50
CA ASP A 8 -5.91 -6.69 -3.22
C ASP A 8 -5.63 -8.13 -2.75
N PRO A 9 -6.50 -9.10 -3.08
CA PRO A 9 -6.49 -10.44 -2.48
C PRO A 9 -5.48 -11.39 -3.16
N GLN A 10 -4.36 -10.86 -3.63
CA GLN A 10 -3.29 -11.70 -4.16
C GLN A 10 -2.66 -12.54 -3.03
N PRO A 11 -2.30 -13.83 -3.28
CA PRO A 11 -1.76 -14.71 -2.23
C PRO A 11 -0.55 -14.15 -1.49
N ILE A 12 0.32 -13.39 -2.17
CA ILE A 12 1.49 -12.72 -1.57
C ILE A 12 1.14 -11.71 -0.45
N HIS A 13 -0.12 -11.32 -0.33
CA HIS A 13 -0.64 -10.41 0.70
C HIS A 13 -1.50 -11.12 1.77
N LEU A 14 -1.86 -12.39 1.58
CA LEU A 14 -2.87 -13.08 2.38
C LEU A 14 -2.43 -14.42 2.98
N ASP A 15 -1.53 -15.13 2.31
CA ASP A 15 -1.12 -16.48 2.66
C ASP A 15 0.40 -16.53 2.82
N GLU A 16 0.85 -16.85 4.04
CA GLU A 16 2.27 -16.83 4.39
C GLU A 16 3.07 -17.89 3.62
N GLU A 17 2.49 -19.06 3.38
CA GLU A 17 3.16 -20.17 2.69
C GLU A 17 3.27 -19.89 1.18
N ALA A 18 2.22 -19.33 0.57
CA ALA A 18 2.27 -18.86 -0.79
C ALA A 18 3.28 -17.72 -0.96
N ALA A 19 3.34 -16.79 0.00
CA ALA A 19 4.28 -15.68 -0.03
C ALA A 19 5.74 -16.14 0.16
N LYS A 20 6.01 -17.13 1.03
CA LYS A 20 7.32 -17.79 1.18
C LYS A 20 7.81 -18.44 -0.11
N ARG A 21 6.91 -19.03 -0.90
CA ARG A 21 7.22 -19.63 -2.21
C ARG A 21 7.39 -18.61 -3.34
N SER A 22 7.06 -17.34 -3.11
CA SER A 22 7.22 -16.27 -4.09
C SER A 22 8.63 -15.65 -4.03
N ILE A 23 8.94 -14.77 -4.99
CA ILE A 23 10.19 -13.99 -5.01
C ILE A 23 10.37 -13.08 -3.77
N TYR A 24 9.29 -12.84 -3.02
CA TYR A 24 9.32 -11.96 -1.85
C TYR A 24 9.76 -12.66 -0.56
N GLY A 25 9.75 -14.01 -0.54
CA GLY A 25 10.20 -14.82 0.60
C GLY A 25 9.36 -14.68 1.88
N GLY A 26 8.18 -14.07 1.80
CA GLY A 26 7.31 -13.80 2.93
C GLY A 26 6.22 -12.78 2.57
N LEU A 27 5.30 -12.53 3.51
CA LEU A 27 4.20 -11.60 3.30
C LEU A 27 4.71 -10.18 3.04
N ILE A 28 4.06 -9.51 2.09
CA ILE A 28 4.25 -8.09 1.80
C ILE A 28 2.90 -7.38 1.83
N ALA A 29 2.88 -6.09 2.20
CA ALA A 29 1.68 -5.27 2.07
C ALA A 29 1.35 -4.99 0.60
N SER A 30 0.07 -4.70 0.31
CA SER A 30 -0.33 -4.21 -1.02
C SER A 30 0.28 -2.83 -1.26
N GLY A 31 0.84 -2.61 -2.45
CA GLY A 31 1.35 -1.29 -2.85
C GLY A 31 0.27 -0.21 -2.81
N TRP A 32 -1.00 -0.58 -3.04
CA TRP A 32 -2.15 0.32 -2.95
C TRP A 32 -2.53 0.65 -1.51
N GLN A 33 -2.25 -0.25 -0.56
CA GLN A 33 -2.36 0.07 0.86
C GLN A 33 -1.38 1.19 1.21
N THR A 34 -0.13 1.07 0.75
CA THR A 34 0.92 2.07 0.98
C THR A 34 0.54 3.41 0.34
N ALA A 35 0.06 3.42 -0.91
CA ALA A 35 -0.41 4.63 -1.56
C ALA A 35 -1.56 5.30 -0.80
N SER A 36 -2.52 4.51 -0.31
CA SER A 36 -3.67 5.01 0.46
C SER A 36 -3.25 5.62 1.81
N LEU A 37 -2.30 4.98 2.50
CA LEU A 37 -1.72 5.50 3.74
C LEU A 37 -0.95 6.80 3.49
N THR A 38 -0.18 6.88 2.40
CA THR A 38 0.51 8.11 2.00
C THR A 38 -0.48 9.26 1.77
N THR A 39 -1.58 9.00 1.05
CA THR A 39 -2.64 10.00 0.89
C THR A 39 -3.24 10.41 2.23
N ARG A 40 -3.47 9.47 3.16
CA ARG A 40 -3.96 9.80 4.50
C ARG A 40 -2.99 10.73 5.25
N MET A 41 -1.69 10.45 5.20
CA MET A 41 -0.68 11.30 5.82
C MET A 41 -0.65 12.71 5.20
N MET A 42 -0.80 12.83 3.88
CA MET A 42 -0.92 14.12 3.20
C MET A 42 -2.20 14.87 3.60
N CYS A 43 -3.32 14.16 3.74
CA CYS A 43 -4.58 14.72 4.25
C CYS A 43 -4.41 15.32 5.64
N ASP A 44 -3.87 14.55 6.57
CA ASP A 44 -3.64 14.98 7.94
C ASP A 44 -2.61 16.11 8.03
N SER A 45 -1.66 16.17 7.09
CA SER A 45 -0.58 17.15 7.10
C SER A 45 -0.97 18.50 6.49
N TYR A 46 -1.68 18.51 5.35
CA TYR A 46 -1.98 19.76 4.66
C TYR A 46 -3.18 19.72 3.70
N LEU A 47 -3.58 18.57 3.13
CA LEU A 47 -4.61 18.61 2.07
C LEU A 47 -5.97 19.04 2.61
N LEU A 48 -6.33 18.65 3.84
CA LEU A 48 -7.63 19.00 4.44
C LEU A 48 -7.79 20.50 4.73
N ASP A 49 -6.67 21.20 4.97
CA ASP A 49 -6.64 22.64 5.25
C ASP A 49 -6.16 23.45 4.04
N SER A 50 -6.26 22.90 2.83
CA SER A 50 -5.83 23.54 1.59
C SER A 50 -6.99 23.89 0.67
N SER A 51 -6.73 24.67 -0.37
CA SER A 51 -7.66 24.90 -1.48
C SER A 51 -7.64 23.77 -2.53
N SER A 52 -7.20 22.57 -2.16
CA SER A 52 -7.13 21.42 -3.07
C SER A 52 -8.54 20.99 -3.50
N LEU A 53 -8.75 20.82 -4.80
CA LEU A 53 -10.02 20.35 -5.38
C LEU A 53 -9.97 18.87 -5.80
N GLY A 54 -8.91 18.16 -5.38
CA GLY A 54 -8.64 16.78 -5.77
C GLY A 54 -7.34 16.63 -6.58
N SER A 55 -6.89 15.39 -6.71
CA SER A 55 -5.68 15.07 -7.47
C SER A 55 -6.02 14.88 -8.96
N PRO A 56 -5.22 15.43 -9.89
CA PRO A 56 -5.37 15.15 -11.33
C PRO A 56 -4.99 13.70 -11.69
N GLY A 57 -4.49 12.91 -10.73
CA GLY A 57 -4.01 11.54 -10.91
C GLY A 57 -2.49 11.44 -10.74
N MET A 58 -1.97 10.22 -10.88
CA MET A 58 -0.55 9.92 -10.86
C MET A 58 -0.14 9.40 -12.24
N LYS A 59 0.95 9.93 -12.80
CA LYS A 59 1.49 9.45 -14.09
C LYS A 59 2.27 8.15 -13.92
N GLU A 60 2.98 8.02 -12.82
CA GLU A 60 3.82 6.87 -12.50
C GLU A 60 3.76 6.61 -10.99
N VAL A 61 3.69 5.32 -10.64
CA VAL A 61 3.84 4.84 -9.27
C VAL A 61 4.79 3.66 -9.31
N SER A 62 5.80 3.68 -8.45
CA SER A 62 6.78 2.61 -8.33
C SER A 62 6.93 2.20 -6.86
N TRP A 63 7.09 0.90 -6.64
CA TRP A 63 7.31 0.31 -5.32
C TRP A 63 8.70 -0.32 -5.28
N PRO A 64 9.75 0.46 -4.93
CA PRO A 64 11.14 0.00 -5.05
C PRO A 64 11.49 -1.10 -4.05
N ARG A 65 10.75 -1.19 -2.94
CA ARG A 65 10.90 -2.22 -1.91
C ARG A 65 9.54 -2.65 -1.39
N PRO A 66 9.35 -3.94 -1.08
CA PRO A 66 8.15 -4.40 -0.42
C PRO A 66 8.10 -3.88 1.02
N VAL A 67 6.93 -3.44 1.45
CA VAL A 67 6.64 -3.18 2.87
C VAL A 67 6.29 -4.50 3.53
N ARG A 68 6.92 -4.81 4.66
CA ARG A 68 6.72 -6.05 5.41
C ARG A 68 5.98 -5.81 6.72
N PRO A 69 5.36 -6.85 7.30
CA PRO A 69 4.84 -6.77 8.66
C PRO A 69 5.91 -6.30 9.65
N GLY A 70 5.61 -5.25 10.42
CA GLY A 70 6.52 -4.67 11.41
C GLY A 70 7.33 -3.46 10.95
N ASP A 71 7.30 -3.11 9.66
CA ASP A 71 7.93 -1.88 9.15
C ASP A 71 7.21 -0.62 9.67
N THR A 72 7.97 0.46 9.91
CA THR A 72 7.51 1.79 10.34
C THR A 72 8.06 2.89 9.46
#